data_AF-A0A011UC25-F1
#
_entry.id   AF-A0A011UC25-F1
#
_cell.length_a   1.000
_cell.length_b   1.000
_cell.length_c   1.000
_cell.angle_alpha   90.00
_cell.angle_beta   90.00
_cell.angle_gamma   90.00
#
_symmetry.space_group_name_H-M   'P 1'
#
loop_
_entity.id
_entity.type
_entity.pdbx_description
1 polymer ?
#
loop_
_entity_poly.entity_id
_entity_poly.type
_entity_poly.pdbx_seq_one_letter_code
_entity_poly.pdbx_strand_id
1 'polypeptide(L)'
;MLSLRLRSQLAGIAIVLVAEGAAIAMPTGVFLLHPGNTAPSGADCRSLSARVRPSVEKAEAWYWGRAPFGSEMEFYLFLSKTRMETTFSAEGDYDTGELRNLQTRGDKTTFELVPDDHPAQVVSGWIEQSRDGSVLSVTLHDVPTIAAEMDRTTYYCSFDAGTQI
;
A
#
# COMPACT_ATOMS: atom_id res chain seq x y z
N MET A 1 18.39 9.46 75.82
CA MET A 1 17.19 9.38 74.96
C MET A 1 17.20 10.58 74.01
N LEU A 2 17.43 10.35 72.71
CA LEU A 2 16.65 10.93 71.60
C LEU A 2 17.26 10.40 70.29
N SER A 3 16.45 9.65 69.53
CA SER A 3 16.87 8.95 68.31
C SER A 3 16.77 9.87 67.09
N LEU A 4 17.84 9.96 66.29
CA LEU A 4 17.82 10.60 64.98
C LEU A 4 17.17 9.63 63.97
N ARG A 5 15.94 9.94 63.52
CA ARG A 5 15.26 9.17 62.46
C ARG A 5 15.74 9.65 61.09
N LEU A 6 16.52 8.81 60.41
CA LEU A 6 16.78 8.91 58.97
C LEU A 6 15.47 8.64 58.21
N ARG A 7 14.97 9.63 57.47
CA ARG A 7 13.86 9.44 56.50
C ARG A 7 14.48 9.17 55.13
N SER A 8 14.39 7.93 54.67
CA SER A 8 14.71 7.53 53.30
C SER A 8 13.77 8.22 52.31
N GLN A 9 14.32 8.97 51.36
CA GLN A 9 13.58 9.48 50.21
C GLN A 9 13.68 8.43 49.08
N LEU A 10 12.57 7.78 48.76
CA LEU A 10 12.43 6.98 47.55
C LEU A 10 12.03 7.92 46.41
N ALA A 11 13.00 8.33 45.60
CA ALA A 11 12.74 8.99 44.33
C ALA A 11 12.30 7.92 43.31
N GLY A 12 11.00 7.87 43.02
CA GLY A 12 10.45 7.04 41.95
C GLY A 12 10.76 7.68 40.59
N ILE A 13 11.64 7.06 39.81
CA ILE A 13 11.87 7.41 38.41
C ILE A 13 10.71 6.81 37.60
N ALA A 14 9.80 7.65 37.11
CA ALA A 14 8.79 7.26 36.14
C ALA A 14 9.43 7.23 34.75
N ILE A 15 9.69 6.02 34.22
CA ILE A 15 10.13 5.83 32.84
C ILE A 15 8.89 5.89 31.95
N VAL A 16 8.72 7.00 31.24
CA VAL A 16 7.73 7.11 30.16
C VAL A 16 8.35 6.45 28.92
N LEU A 17 7.93 5.23 28.61
CA LEU A 17 8.24 4.56 27.35
C LEU A 17 7.41 5.22 26.24
N VAL A 18 8.01 6.17 25.53
CA VAL A 18 7.47 6.62 24.23
C VAL A 18 7.78 5.52 23.24
N ALA A 19 6.79 4.70 22.89
CA ALA A 19 6.92 3.73 21.82
C ALA A 19 6.90 4.49 20.48
N GLU A 20 8.06 4.92 20.00
CA GLU A 20 8.24 5.27 18.59
C GLU A 20 8.09 3.99 17.79
N GLY A 21 6.89 3.77 17.23
CA GLY A 21 6.67 2.69 16.29
C GLY A 21 7.63 2.86 15.11
N ALA A 22 8.49 1.87 14.88
CA ALA A 22 9.40 1.87 13.74
C ALA A 22 8.57 2.02 12.45
N ALA A 23 8.94 2.99 11.60
CA ALA A 23 8.32 3.13 10.29
C ALA A 23 8.58 1.85 9.49
N ILE A 24 7.51 1.21 9.02
CA ILE A 24 7.62 0.08 8.10
C ILE A 24 7.99 0.69 6.76
N ALA A 25 9.01 0.17 6.08
CA ALA A 25 9.36 0.68 4.76
C ALA A 25 8.15 0.56 3.81
N MET A 26 8.01 1.48 2.86
CA MET A 26 6.95 1.40 1.86
C MET A 26 6.95 0.00 1.22
N PRO A 27 5.79 -0.66 1.12
CA PRO A 27 5.69 -1.97 0.46
C PRO A 27 6.11 -1.86 -1.00
N THR A 28 6.83 -2.87 -1.49
CA THR A 28 7.21 -3.00 -2.90
C THR A 28 6.96 -4.43 -3.34
N GLY A 29 6.63 -4.64 -4.60
CA GLY A 29 6.34 -5.95 -5.18
C GLY A 29 5.15 -5.92 -6.13
N VAL A 30 4.53 -7.08 -6.31
CA VAL A 30 3.35 -7.24 -7.16
C VAL A 30 2.16 -7.60 -6.28
N PHE A 31 1.04 -6.94 -6.49
CA PHE A 31 -0.18 -7.09 -5.70
C PHE A 31 -1.37 -7.37 -6.61
N LEU A 32 -2.28 -8.24 -6.17
CA LEU A 32 -3.47 -8.62 -6.94
C LEU A 32 -4.60 -7.65 -6.61
N LEU A 33 -5.26 -7.07 -7.62
CA LEU A 33 -6.42 -6.21 -7.42
C LEU A 33 -7.54 -6.96 -6.69
N HIS A 34 -8.05 -6.36 -5.61
CA HIS A 34 -9.28 -6.82 -4.97
C HIS A 34 -10.48 -6.19 -5.70
N PRO A 35 -11.50 -6.97 -6.11
CA PRO A 35 -12.58 -6.47 -6.98
C PRO A 35 -13.64 -5.61 -6.27
N GLY A 36 -13.61 -5.53 -4.94
CA GLY A 36 -14.58 -4.76 -4.15
C GLY A 36 -14.12 -3.33 -3.83
N ASN A 37 -15.09 -2.44 -3.63
CA ASN A 37 -14.87 -1.01 -3.32
C ASN A 37 -14.73 -0.72 -1.82
N THR A 38 -14.72 -1.75 -0.98
CA THR A 38 -14.54 -1.65 0.47
C THR A 38 -13.29 -2.41 0.88
N ALA A 39 -12.62 -1.92 1.93
CA ALA A 39 -11.41 -2.57 2.45
C ALA A 39 -11.66 -4.07 2.71
N PRO A 40 -10.92 -4.98 2.06
CA PRO A 40 -11.02 -6.40 2.34
C PRO A 40 -10.38 -6.75 3.68
N SER A 41 -10.80 -7.87 4.26
CA SER A 41 -10.04 -8.51 5.33
C SER A 41 -8.89 -9.35 4.76
N GLY A 42 -7.90 -9.69 5.61
CA GLY A 42 -6.87 -10.65 5.20
C GLY A 42 -7.43 -12.04 4.85
N ALA A 43 -8.61 -12.42 5.37
CA ALA A 43 -9.29 -13.64 4.98
C ALA A 43 -9.86 -13.56 3.56
N ASP A 44 -10.40 -12.41 3.18
CA ASP A 44 -10.87 -12.15 1.81
C ASP A 44 -9.71 -12.24 0.82
N CYS A 45 -8.56 -11.65 1.17
CA CYS A 45 -7.35 -11.74 0.33
C CYS A 45 -6.83 -13.17 0.21
N ARG A 46 -6.80 -13.96 1.29
CA ARG A 46 -6.43 -15.38 1.20
C ARG A 46 -7.39 -16.18 0.32
N SER A 47 -8.70 -15.93 0.46
CA SER A 47 -9.74 -16.57 -0.35
C SER A 47 -9.60 -16.21 -1.84
N LEU A 48 -9.35 -14.94 -2.13
CA LEU A 48 -9.10 -14.44 -3.48
C LEU A 48 -7.85 -15.10 -4.09
N SER A 49 -6.73 -15.09 -3.36
CA SER A 49 -5.48 -15.70 -3.82
C SER A 49 -5.61 -17.21 -4.05
N ALA A 50 -6.37 -17.93 -3.22
CA ALA A 50 -6.61 -19.36 -3.42
C ALA A 50 -7.42 -19.67 -4.70
N ARG A 51 -8.37 -18.79 -5.05
CA ARG A 51 -9.19 -18.90 -6.26
C ARG A 51 -8.41 -18.52 -7.52
N VAL A 52 -7.81 -17.34 -7.50
CA VAL A 52 -7.11 -16.74 -8.65
C VAL A 52 -5.76 -17.41 -8.91
N ARG A 53 -5.10 -17.88 -7.84
CA ARG A 53 -3.73 -18.41 -7.87
C ARG A 53 -2.79 -17.42 -8.58
N PRO A 54 -2.67 -16.19 -8.07
CA PRO A 54 -1.81 -15.18 -8.68
C PRO A 54 -0.35 -15.61 -8.61
N SER A 55 0.44 -15.15 -9.59
CA SER A 55 1.90 -15.28 -9.59
C SER A 55 2.51 -14.08 -10.30
N VAL A 56 3.79 -13.82 -10.07
CA VAL A 56 4.52 -12.76 -10.80
C VAL A 56 4.50 -13.04 -12.30
N GLU A 57 4.69 -14.29 -12.71
CA GLU A 57 4.63 -14.69 -14.13
C GLU A 57 3.27 -14.36 -14.77
N LYS A 58 2.15 -14.62 -14.06
CA LYS A 58 0.83 -14.25 -14.54
C LYS A 58 0.68 -12.73 -14.63
N ALA A 59 1.12 -12.01 -13.60
CA ALA A 59 1.06 -10.55 -13.58
C ALA A 59 1.85 -9.93 -14.74
N GLU A 60 3.06 -10.43 -15.02
CA GLU A 60 3.87 -10.00 -16.16
C GLU A 60 3.20 -10.38 -17.49
N ALA A 61 2.59 -11.55 -17.59
CA ALA A 61 1.84 -11.92 -18.79
C ALA A 61 0.69 -10.93 -19.04
N TRP A 62 -0.02 -10.50 -18.00
CA TRP A 62 -1.04 -9.45 -18.11
C TRP A 62 -0.44 -8.10 -18.51
N TYR A 63 0.63 -7.68 -17.83
CA TYR A 63 1.33 -6.42 -18.09
C TYR A 63 1.78 -6.29 -19.55
N TRP A 64 2.30 -7.37 -20.13
CA TRP A 64 2.79 -7.38 -21.50
C TRP A 64 1.75 -7.80 -22.56
N GLY A 65 0.48 -7.98 -22.19
CA GLY A 65 -0.56 -8.44 -23.12
C GLY A 65 -0.34 -9.86 -23.66
N ARG A 66 0.35 -10.71 -22.91
CA ARG A 66 0.64 -12.12 -23.22
C ARG A 66 -0.27 -13.10 -22.49
N ALA A 67 -1.21 -12.63 -21.67
CA ALA A 67 -2.16 -13.49 -20.98
C ALA A 67 -2.94 -14.35 -22.00
N PRO A 68 -3.05 -15.68 -21.80
CA PRO A 68 -3.74 -16.55 -22.75
C PRO A 68 -5.20 -16.16 -22.96
N PHE A 69 -5.68 -16.31 -24.21
CA PHE A 69 -7.09 -16.09 -24.53
C PHE A 69 -7.99 -17.03 -23.71
N GLY A 70 -9.08 -16.47 -23.16
CA GLY A 70 -10.02 -17.21 -22.32
C GLY A 70 -9.59 -17.36 -20.85
N SER A 71 -8.48 -16.74 -20.43
CA SER A 71 -8.13 -16.64 -19.01
C SER A 71 -9.16 -15.77 -18.28
N GLU A 72 -9.42 -16.09 -17.00
CA GLU A 72 -10.20 -15.19 -16.15
C GLU A 72 -9.48 -13.84 -16.04
N MET A 73 -10.23 -12.75 -16.12
CA MET A 73 -9.68 -11.40 -16.07
C MET A 73 -9.12 -11.12 -14.68
N GLU A 74 -7.84 -10.77 -14.64
CA GLU A 74 -7.10 -10.48 -13.41
C GLU A 74 -6.30 -9.19 -13.61
N PHE A 75 -6.19 -8.41 -12.54
CA PHE A 75 -5.50 -7.13 -12.58
C PHE A 75 -4.50 -7.03 -11.44
N TYR A 76 -3.38 -6.37 -11.71
CA TYR A 76 -2.25 -6.31 -10.80
C TYR A 76 -1.73 -4.88 -10.68
N LEU A 77 -1.09 -4.63 -9.54
CA LEU A 77 -0.26 -3.46 -9.27
C LEU A 77 1.19 -3.92 -9.12
N PHE A 78 2.08 -3.33 -9.92
CA PHE A 78 3.52 -3.37 -9.75
C PHE A 78 3.96 -2.11 -9.02
N LEU A 79 4.50 -2.27 -7.82
CA LEU A 79 4.91 -1.16 -6.97
C LEU A 79 6.39 -1.25 -6.66
N SER A 80 7.13 -0.21 -7.04
CA SER A 80 8.55 -0.03 -6.74
C SER A 80 8.76 1.23 -5.90
N LYS A 81 10.02 1.50 -5.50
CA LYS A 81 10.37 2.68 -4.69
C LYS A 81 10.08 4.01 -5.39
N THR A 82 9.94 4.03 -6.70
CA THR A 82 9.85 5.25 -7.52
C THR A 82 8.76 5.17 -8.56
N ARG A 83 7.95 4.11 -8.59
CA ARG A 83 7.00 3.89 -9.68
C ARG A 83 5.86 3.00 -9.27
N MET A 84 4.68 3.35 -9.76
CA MET A 84 3.45 2.60 -9.67
C MET A 84 3.01 2.24 -11.09
N GLU A 85 2.72 0.97 -11.35
CA GLU A 85 2.18 0.53 -12.64
C GLU A 85 1.04 -0.46 -12.45
N THR A 86 -0.06 -0.26 -13.15
CA THR A 86 -1.25 -1.10 -13.09
C THR A 86 -1.43 -1.86 -14.40
N THR A 87 -1.89 -3.12 -14.34
CA THR A 87 -2.24 -3.89 -15.56
C THR A 87 -3.66 -3.59 -16.06
N PHE A 88 -4.28 -2.58 -15.47
CA PHE A 88 -5.53 -1.98 -15.91
C PHE A 88 -5.33 -0.48 -15.99
N SER A 89 -6.18 0.18 -16.76
CA SER A 89 -6.35 1.61 -16.66
C SER A 89 -7.79 1.90 -16.29
N ALA A 90 -8.01 2.60 -15.18
CA ALA A 90 -9.31 3.19 -14.89
C ALA A 90 -9.42 4.54 -15.61
N GLU A 91 -10.64 5.07 -15.72
CA GLU A 91 -10.91 6.36 -16.39
C GLU A 91 -9.87 7.42 -16.00
N GLY A 92 -9.18 7.97 -17.02
CA GLY A 92 -8.24 9.08 -16.88
C GLY A 92 -6.76 8.73 -16.78
N ASP A 93 -6.35 7.45 -16.85
CA ASP A 93 -4.93 7.03 -16.93
C ASP A 93 -4.03 7.61 -15.81
N TYR A 94 -4.62 7.88 -14.63
CA TYR A 94 -3.96 8.46 -13.46
C TYR A 94 -3.38 7.42 -12.50
N ASP A 95 -3.42 6.13 -12.84
CA ASP A 95 -3.01 5.03 -11.95
C ASP A 95 -1.57 4.54 -12.18
N THR A 96 -0.92 4.99 -13.25
CA THR A 96 0.44 4.56 -13.62
C THR A 96 1.36 5.75 -13.79
N GLY A 97 2.55 5.70 -13.18
CA GLY A 97 3.50 6.79 -13.25
C GLY A 97 4.61 6.77 -12.21
N GLU A 98 5.42 7.82 -12.22
CA GLU A 98 6.54 8.03 -11.30
C GLU A 98 6.05 8.47 -9.91
N LEU A 99 6.56 7.84 -8.86
CA LEU A 99 6.34 8.24 -7.47
C LEU A 99 7.48 9.15 -6.99
N ARG A 100 7.11 10.31 -6.46
CA ARG A 100 8.01 11.32 -5.90
C ARG A 100 7.61 11.68 -4.47
N ASN A 101 8.50 12.39 -3.80
CA ASN A 101 8.26 12.99 -2.48
C ASN A 101 7.73 11.98 -1.45
N LEU A 102 8.22 10.74 -1.50
CA LEU A 102 7.77 9.66 -0.64
C LEU A 102 8.14 9.92 0.82
N GLN A 103 7.15 9.88 1.70
CA GLN A 103 7.36 10.01 3.16
C GLN A 103 6.61 8.90 3.88
N THR A 104 7.32 8.10 4.66
CA THR A 104 6.72 6.98 5.39
C THR A 104 6.67 7.26 6.88
N ARG A 105 5.49 7.10 7.48
CA ARG A 105 5.24 7.21 8.93
C ARG A 105 4.32 6.07 9.37
N GLY A 106 4.84 5.15 10.18
CA GLY A 106 4.10 3.95 10.57
C GLY A 106 3.87 3.01 9.39
N ASP A 107 2.61 2.69 9.11
CA ASP A 107 2.10 1.84 8.03
C ASP A 107 1.69 2.63 6.77
N LYS A 108 1.82 3.96 6.81
CA LYS A 108 1.41 4.86 5.73
C LYS A 108 2.60 5.53 5.06
N THR A 109 2.62 5.47 3.73
CA THR A 109 3.55 6.20 2.86
C THR A 109 2.78 7.20 2.02
N THR A 110 3.00 8.50 2.20
CA THR A 110 2.46 9.54 1.30
C THR A 110 3.37 9.72 0.09
N PHE A 111 2.81 10.10 -1.05
CA PHE A 111 3.54 10.33 -2.30
C PHE A 111 2.89 11.40 -3.17
N GLU A 112 3.65 11.87 -4.16
CA GLU A 112 3.14 12.51 -5.36
C GLU A 112 3.34 11.55 -6.54
N LEU A 113 2.29 11.36 -7.34
CA LEU A 113 2.31 10.59 -8.55
C LEU A 113 2.35 11.55 -9.74
N VAL A 114 3.31 11.33 -10.64
CA VAL A 114 3.36 11.96 -11.96
C VAL A 114 2.85 10.92 -12.96
N PRO A 115 1.59 11.02 -13.43
CA PRO A 115 1.00 10.06 -14.35
C PRO A 115 1.74 10.07 -15.69
N ASP A 116 1.92 8.90 -16.29
CA ASP A 116 2.64 8.79 -17.57
C ASP A 116 1.87 9.48 -18.71
N ASP A 117 0.55 9.31 -18.78
CA ASP A 117 -0.30 9.87 -19.85
C ASP A 117 -0.72 11.32 -19.59
N HIS A 118 -0.58 11.79 -18.34
CA HIS A 118 -0.94 13.15 -17.91
C HIS A 118 0.12 13.78 -16.99
N PRO A 119 1.39 13.96 -17.45
CA PRO A 119 2.50 14.35 -16.59
C PRO A 119 2.40 15.78 -16.02
N ALA A 120 1.52 16.61 -16.59
CA ALA A 120 1.23 17.95 -16.07
C ALA A 120 0.27 17.93 -14.86
N GLN A 121 -0.43 16.82 -14.63
CA GLN A 121 -1.42 16.65 -13.58
C GLN A 121 -0.85 15.79 -12.46
N VAL A 122 -0.09 16.40 -11.56
CA VAL A 122 0.48 15.68 -10.40
C VAL A 122 -0.64 15.34 -9.42
N VAL A 123 -0.75 14.07 -9.06
CA VAL A 123 -1.77 13.54 -8.15
C VAL A 123 -1.13 13.21 -6.80
N SER A 124 -1.67 13.75 -5.71
CA SER A 124 -1.22 13.39 -4.36
C SER A 124 -1.90 12.10 -3.91
N GLY A 125 -1.24 11.33 -3.04
CA GLY A 125 -1.83 10.10 -2.53
C GLY A 125 -1.11 9.50 -1.33
N TRP A 126 -1.60 8.34 -0.89
CA TRP A 126 -0.89 7.51 0.06
C TRP A 126 -1.10 6.02 -0.20
N ILE A 127 -0.14 5.25 0.29
CA ILE A 127 -0.15 3.79 0.34
C ILE A 127 -0.22 3.40 1.80
N GLU A 128 -1.09 2.46 2.13
CA GLU A 128 -1.19 1.91 3.48
C GLU A 128 -1.18 0.38 3.41
N GLN A 129 -0.37 -0.25 4.25
CA GLN A 129 -0.35 -1.70 4.38
C GLN A 129 -0.99 -2.10 5.70
N SER A 130 -1.96 -3.01 5.65
CA SER A 130 -2.55 -3.61 6.84
C SER A 130 -1.48 -4.25 7.74
N ARG A 131 -1.75 -4.29 9.05
CA ARG A 131 -0.80 -4.80 10.05
C ARG A 131 -0.36 -6.24 9.84
N ASP A 132 -1.21 -7.07 9.24
CA ASP A 132 -0.89 -8.46 8.92
C ASP A 132 -0.22 -8.62 7.54
N GLY A 133 0.04 -7.51 6.84
CA GLY A 133 0.71 -7.44 5.55
C GLY A 133 -0.15 -7.88 4.36
N SER A 134 -1.37 -8.37 4.61
CA SER A 134 -2.16 -9.07 3.59
C SER A 134 -2.90 -8.15 2.62
N VAL A 135 -3.27 -6.96 3.08
CA VAL A 135 -3.98 -5.94 2.31
C VAL A 135 -3.10 -4.72 2.14
N LEU A 136 -3.06 -4.20 0.91
CA LEU A 136 -2.49 -2.93 0.52
C LEU A 136 -3.63 -2.04 0.01
N SER A 137 -3.69 -0.79 0.43
CA SER A 137 -4.58 0.22 -0.17
C SER A 137 -3.77 1.36 -0.76
N VAL A 138 -4.15 1.79 -1.96
CA VAL A 138 -3.63 3.00 -2.60
C VAL A 138 -4.78 3.99 -2.70
N THR A 139 -4.61 5.16 -2.10
CA THR A 139 -5.54 6.28 -2.23
C THR A 139 -4.90 7.38 -3.06
N LEU A 140 -5.61 7.80 -4.10
CA LEU A 140 -5.30 8.95 -4.95
C LEU A 140 -6.30 10.06 -4.66
N HIS A 141 -5.81 11.28 -4.50
CA HIS A 141 -6.64 12.46 -4.21
C HIS A 141 -6.97 13.24 -5.46
N ASP A 142 -8.17 13.84 -5.44
CA ASP A 142 -8.59 14.81 -6.44
C ASP A 142 -8.37 14.31 -7.88
N VAL A 143 -8.60 13.01 -8.12
CA VAL A 143 -8.41 12.40 -9.43
C VAL A 143 -9.43 12.99 -10.39
N PRO A 144 -9.01 13.61 -11.51
CA PRO A 144 -9.94 14.19 -12.46
C PRO A 144 -10.84 13.12 -13.09
N THR A 145 -12.15 13.36 -13.09
CA THR A 145 -13.13 12.56 -13.84
C THR A 145 -13.91 13.46 -14.81
N ILE A 146 -14.78 12.87 -15.63
CA ILE A 146 -15.63 13.61 -16.58
C ILE A 146 -16.52 14.65 -15.86
N ALA A 147 -16.90 14.39 -14.60
CA ALA A 147 -17.85 15.22 -13.86
C ALA A 147 -17.22 16.12 -12.78
N ALA A 148 -16.20 15.62 -12.08
CA ALA A 148 -15.55 16.31 -10.96
C ALA A 148 -14.22 15.65 -10.57
N GLU A 149 -13.43 16.29 -9.72
CA GLU A 149 -12.32 15.65 -9.01
C GLU A 149 -12.87 14.81 -7.85
N MET A 150 -12.31 13.61 -7.66
CA MET A 150 -12.68 12.76 -6.52
C MET A 150 -11.53 11.93 -5.99
N ASP A 151 -11.57 11.67 -4.69
CA ASP A 151 -10.69 10.68 -4.07
C ASP A 151 -11.06 9.27 -4.54
N ARG A 152 -10.04 8.49 -4.90
CA ARG A 152 -10.19 7.09 -5.28
C ARG A 152 -9.29 6.23 -4.41
N THR A 153 -9.88 5.21 -3.78
CA THR A 153 -9.11 4.19 -3.06
C THR A 153 -9.26 2.85 -3.76
N THR A 154 -8.13 2.22 -4.06
CA THR A 154 -8.05 0.90 -4.67
C THR A 154 -7.37 -0.06 -3.71
N TYR A 155 -7.95 -1.25 -3.55
CA TYR A 155 -7.46 -2.28 -2.64
C TYR A 155 -6.77 -3.40 -3.41
N TYR A 156 -5.66 -3.86 -2.88
CA TYR A 156 -4.88 -4.95 -3.42
C TYR A 156 -4.56 -5.97 -2.34
N CYS A 157 -4.51 -7.23 -2.74
CA CYS A 157 -4.11 -8.35 -1.91
C CYS A 157 -2.66 -8.68 -2.18
N SER A 158 -1.86 -8.72 -1.11
CA SER A 158 -0.56 -9.35 -1.15
C SER A 158 -0.73 -10.85 -1.40
N PHE A 159 0.12 -11.39 -2.25
CA PHE A 159 0.27 -12.82 -2.43
C PHE A 159 1.76 -13.13 -2.36
N ASP A 160 2.12 -14.30 -1.85
CA ASP A 160 3.52 -14.74 -1.79
C ASP A 160 4.07 -14.93 -3.21
N ALA A 161 4.54 -13.84 -3.79
CA ALA A 161 5.53 -13.83 -4.84
C ALA A 161 6.85 -14.14 -4.13
N GLY A 162 7.21 -15.43 -4.01
CA GLY A 162 8.44 -15.85 -3.34
C GLY A 162 9.59 -14.89 -3.65
N THR A 163 10.14 -14.30 -2.58
CA THR A 163 11.07 -13.18 -2.60
C THR A 163 12.12 -13.30 -3.71
N GLN A 164 11.97 -12.53 -4.79
CA GLN A 164 13.05 -12.24 -5.72
C GLN A 164 13.08 -10.73 -5.95
N ILE A 165 14.03 -10.08 -5.26
CA ILE A 165 14.76 -8.91 -5.72
C ILE A 165 16.24 -9.30 -5.64
#